data_AF-A0A9E0IS63-F1
#
_entry.id   AF-A0A9E0IS63-F1
#
_cell.length_a   1.000
_cell.length_b   1.000
_cell.length_c   1.000
_cell.angle_alpha   90.00
_cell.angle_beta   90.00
_cell.angle_gamma   90.00
#
_symmetry.space_group_name_H-M   'P 1'
#
loop_
_entity.id
_entity.type
_entity.pdbx_description
1 polymer ?
#
loop_
_entity_poly.entity_id
_entity_poly.type
_entity_poly.pdbx_seq_one_letter_code
_entity_poly.pdbx_strand_id
1 'polypeptide(L)'
;MPCAVCGSPDDHGATVRVCGPCHRALSAPASARSTLEFDAVSPAEVSAALGVAALPASPDTCAWCNKGEGAVRKLLGRGGVALCNECIALCCEILDAELGTWR
;
A
#
# COMPACT_ATOMS: atom_id res chain seq x y z
N MET A 1 -21.88 -0.08 -14.58
CA MET A 1 -21.90 -0.22 -16.05
C MET A 1 -22.61 -1.51 -16.38
N PRO A 2 -23.91 -1.46 -16.65
CA PRO A 2 -24.82 -2.57 -16.44
C PRO A 2 -24.31 -3.88 -17.03
N CYS A 3 -24.40 -4.96 -16.26
CA CYS A 3 -23.74 -6.22 -16.57
C CYS A 3 -23.99 -6.60 -18.03
N ALA A 4 -22.93 -6.83 -18.80
CA ALA A 4 -23.00 -7.06 -20.25
C ALA A 4 -23.79 -8.34 -20.65
N VAL A 5 -24.32 -9.09 -19.68
CA VAL A 5 -25.18 -10.25 -19.85
C VAL A 5 -26.65 -9.98 -19.45
N CYS A 6 -26.93 -9.13 -18.45
CA CYS A 6 -28.29 -8.94 -17.91
C CYS A 6 -28.74 -7.49 -17.68
N GLY A 7 -27.85 -6.50 -17.77
CA GLY A 7 -28.24 -5.09 -17.79
C GLY A 7 -28.47 -4.40 -16.43
N SER A 8 -28.21 -5.06 -15.29
CA SER A 8 -28.39 -4.49 -13.94
C SER A 8 -27.16 -3.69 -13.47
N PRO A 9 -27.28 -2.68 -12.58
CA PRO A 9 -26.12 -1.93 -12.08
C PRO A 9 -25.20 -2.81 -11.22
N ASP A 10 -23.92 -2.83 -11.57
CA ASP A 10 -22.89 -3.72 -11.03
C ASP A 10 -22.28 -3.11 -9.77
N ASP A 11 -22.32 -3.86 -8.66
CA ASP A 11 -21.64 -3.51 -7.43
C ASP A 11 -20.33 -4.30 -7.25
N HIS A 12 -20.10 -5.38 -8.01
CA HIS A 12 -18.92 -6.25 -7.88
C HIS A 12 -18.32 -6.60 -9.25
N GLY A 13 -16.99 -6.47 -9.35
CA GLY A 13 -16.21 -6.62 -10.59
C GLY A 13 -16.38 -7.98 -11.27
N ALA A 14 -16.94 -7.98 -12.47
CA ALA A 14 -17.12 -9.19 -13.27
C ALA A 14 -15.86 -9.54 -14.06
N THR A 15 -15.37 -10.78 -13.93
CA THR A 15 -14.27 -11.30 -14.76
C THR A 15 -14.76 -11.60 -16.17
N VAL A 16 -14.28 -10.83 -17.15
CA VAL A 16 -14.51 -11.08 -18.58
C VAL A 16 -13.45 -12.05 -19.10
N ARG A 17 -13.87 -13.17 -19.73
CA ARG A 17 -12.93 -14.07 -20.41
C ARG A 17 -12.54 -13.49 -21.77
N VAL A 18 -11.23 -13.37 -22.00
CA VAL A 18 -10.66 -12.95 -23.29
C VAL A 18 -9.71 -14.02 -23.82
N CYS A 19 -9.50 -14.06 -25.14
CA CYS A 19 -8.55 -14.97 -25.75
C CYS A 19 -7.09 -14.54 -25.48
N GLY A 20 -6.14 -15.49 -25.55
CA GLY A 20 -4.73 -15.26 -25.22
C GLY A 20 -4.02 -14.10 -25.95
N PRO A 21 -4.29 -13.83 -27.24
CA PRO A 21 -3.77 -12.65 -27.92
C PRO A 21 -4.30 -11.33 -27.33
N CYS A 22 -5.61 -11.24 -27.04
CA CYS A 22 -6.21 -10.05 -26.43
C CYS A 22 -5.71 -9.85 -25.00
N HIS A 23 -5.53 -10.93 -24.24
CA HIS A 23 -4.90 -10.88 -22.92
C HIS A 23 -3.50 -10.26 -22.99
N ARG A 24 -2.65 -10.73 -23.90
CA ARG A 24 -1.28 -10.21 -24.06
C ARG A 24 -1.24 -8.75 -24.52
N ALA A 25 -2.18 -8.31 -25.33
CA ALA A 25 -2.30 -6.90 -25.72
C ALA A 25 -2.70 -6.00 -24.53
N LEU A 26 -3.55 -6.50 -23.64
CA LEU A 26 -3.96 -5.80 -22.40
C LEU A 26 -2.89 -5.87 -21.29
N SER A 27 -2.02 -6.90 -21.30
CA SER A 27 -0.94 -7.08 -20.33
C SER A 27 0.37 -6.35 -20.66
N ALA A 28 0.42 -5.53 -21.71
CA ALA A 28 1.50 -4.54 -21.84
C ALA A 28 1.42 -3.53 -20.68
N PRO A 29 2.54 -2.93 -20.20
CA PRO A 29 2.53 -2.07 -19.03
C PRO A 29 1.90 -0.70 -19.33
N ALA A 30 0.61 -0.70 -19.65
CA ALA A 30 -0.23 0.47 -19.55
C ALA A 30 -0.70 0.53 -18.10
N SER A 31 -0.10 1.40 -17.28
CA SER A 31 -0.47 1.74 -15.89
C SER A 31 -1.56 0.83 -15.29
N ALA A 32 -1.20 -0.42 -15.01
CA ALA A 32 -2.16 -1.39 -14.50
C ALA A 32 -2.43 -1.01 -13.05
N ARG A 33 -3.56 -0.36 -12.83
CA ARG A 33 -4.05 0.10 -11.53
C ARG A 33 -4.53 -1.06 -10.63
N SER A 34 -4.29 -2.33 -10.97
CA SER A 34 -4.57 -3.47 -10.09
C SER A 34 -3.90 -4.75 -10.62
N THR A 35 -3.53 -5.67 -9.71
CA THR A 35 -3.15 -7.06 -10.03
C THR A 35 -4.34 -8.00 -9.89
N LEU A 36 -5.56 -7.49 -10.11
CA LEU A 36 -6.85 -8.20 -10.07
C LEU A 36 -7.34 -8.71 -8.69
N GLU A 37 -6.56 -8.58 -7.62
CA GLU A 37 -7.00 -8.89 -6.24
C GLU A 37 -7.15 -7.65 -5.35
N PHE A 38 -6.35 -6.60 -5.61
CA PHE A 38 -6.47 -5.30 -4.96
C PHE A 38 -6.21 -4.19 -5.98
N ASP A 39 -6.95 -3.08 -5.87
CA ASP A 39 -6.66 -1.86 -6.61
C ASP A 39 -5.29 -1.32 -6.16
N ALA A 40 -4.37 -1.20 -7.11
CA ALA A 40 -3.18 -0.37 -6.99
C ALA A 40 -3.62 1.09 -7.04
N VAL A 41 -4.00 1.60 -5.86
CA VAL A 41 -4.26 3.02 -5.63
C VAL A 41 -2.97 3.77 -5.93
N SER A 42 -3.01 4.75 -6.83
CA SER A 42 -1.83 5.57 -7.08
C SER A 42 -1.46 6.35 -5.82
N PRO A 43 -0.16 6.68 -5.60
CA PRO A 43 0.26 7.47 -4.44
C PRO A 43 -0.50 8.80 -4.28
N ALA A 44 -0.93 9.40 -5.40
CA ALA A 44 -1.76 10.61 -5.41
C ALA A 44 -3.19 10.36 -4.91
N GLU A 45 -3.79 9.23 -5.28
CA GLU A 45 -5.13 8.83 -4.82
C GLU A 45 -5.13 8.48 -3.33
N VAL A 46 -4.08 7.82 -2.84
CA VAL A 46 -3.90 7.56 -1.38
C VAL A 46 -3.78 8.88 -0.61
N SER A 47 -2.99 9.83 -1.12
CA SER A 47 -2.80 11.14 -0.50
C SER A 47 -4.10 11.97 -0.46
N ALA A 48 -4.88 11.91 -1.54
CA ALA A 48 -6.17 12.60 -1.65
C ALA A 48 -7.23 11.98 -0.72
N ALA A 49 -7.34 10.64 -0.67
CA ALA A 49 -8.37 9.95 0.11
C ALA A 49 -8.15 10.08 1.62
N LEU A 50 -6.89 10.10 2.07
CA LEU A 50 -6.57 10.26 3.49
C LEU A 50 -6.53 11.73 3.92
N GLY A 51 -6.74 12.69 3.01
CA GLY A 51 -6.63 14.12 3.31
C GLY A 51 -5.23 14.56 3.78
N VAL A 52 -4.22 13.69 3.61
CA VAL A 52 -2.82 14.00 3.88
C VAL A 52 -2.20 14.45 2.57
N ALA A 53 -2.17 15.77 2.37
CA ALA A 53 -1.27 16.38 1.40
C ALA A 53 0.14 15.90 1.74
N ALA A 54 0.68 14.96 0.93
CA ALA A 54 2.00 14.34 1.09
C ALA A 54 2.40 14.19 2.56
N LEU A 55 2.03 13.04 3.19
CA LEU A 55 2.34 12.66 4.57
C LEU A 55 3.54 13.49 5.08
N PRO A 56 3.35 14.39 6.08
CA PRO A 56 4.32 15.44 6.35
C PRO A 56 5.70 14.80 6.46
N ALA A 57 6.55 15.12 5.48
CA ALA A 57 7.95 14.73 5.44
C ALA A 57 8.75 15.54 6.47
N SER A 58 8.16 15.76 7.65
CA SER A 58 8.90 16.01 8.87
C SER A 58 9.34 14.62 9.35
N PRO A 59 10.57 14.17 9.04
CA PRO A 59 11.12 12.92 9.53
C PRO A 59 11.36 12.97 11.05
N ASP A 60 10.67 13.85 11.77
CA ASP A 60 10.92 14.25 13.15
C ASP A 60 10.11 13.40 14.13
N THR A 61 9.14 12.62 13.63
CA THR A 61 8.32 11.69 14.43
C THR A 61 8.27 10.28 13.84
N CYS A 62 8.14 9.29 14.72
CA CYS A 62 7.97 7.89 14.36
C CYS A 62 6.56 7.65 13.81
N ALA A 63 6.44 7.10 12.61
CA ALA A 63 5.13 6.82 11.99
C ALA A 63 4.30 5.74 12.72
N TRP A 64 4.92 4.94 13.60
CA TRP A 64 4.24 3.87 14.35
C TRP A 64 3.72 4.32 15.71
N CYS A 65 4.59 4.93 16.54
CA CYS A 65 4.24 5.34 17.91
C CYS A 65 4.06 6.85 18.06
N ASN A 66 4.30 7.63 17.00
CA ASN A 66 4.21 9.08 16.94
C ASN A 66 5.14 9.86 17.90
N LYS A 67 6.14 9.19 18.49
CA LYS A 67 7.17 9.83 19.31
C LYS A 67 8.15 10.63 18.44
N GLY A 68 8.53 11.81 18.90
CA GLY A 68 9.54 12.66 18.24
C GLY A 68 10.99 12.30 18.58
N GLU A 69 11.96 12.87 17.85
CA GLU A 69 13.40 12.62 18.06
C GLU A 69 13.87 12.85 19.51
N GLY A 70 13.29 13.80 20.24
CA GLY A 70 13.64 14.04 21.65
C GLY A 70 13.17 12.97 22.63
N ALA A 71 12.22 12.11 22.24
CA ALA A 71 11.61 11.09 23.08
C ALA A 71 12.15 9.67 22.82
N VAL A 72 12.99 9.49 21.80
CA VAL A 72 13.53 8.20 21.38
C VAL A 72 15.04 8.30 21.16
N ARG A 73 15.76 7.19 21.35
CA ARG A 73 17.23 7.22 21.21
C ARG A 73 17.68 7.43 19.77
N LYS A 74 16.97 6.84 18.81
CA LYS A 74 17.25 6.98 17.37
C LYS A 74 15.94 6.96 16.58
N LEU A 75 15.87 7.85 15.61
CA LEU A 75 14.84 7.89 14.59
C LEU A 75 15.48 7.55 13.24
N LEU A 76 14.93 6.57 12.53
CA LEU A 76 15.49 6.00 11.30
C LEU A 76 14.53 6.29 10.17
N GLY A 77 14.89 7.22 9.28
CA GLY A 77 14.02 7.64 8.18
C GLY A 77 14.67 7.58 6.80
N ARG A 78 13.87 7.25 5.78
CA ARG A 78 14.20 7.37 4.36
C ARG A 78 12.91 7.61 3.57
N GLY A 79 12.90 8.61 2.69
CA GLY A 79 11.75 8.88 1.83
C GLY A 79 10.51 9.45 2.54
N GLY A 80 10.70 10.28 3.58
CA GLY A 80 9.61 11.01 4.25
C GLY A 80 8.90 10.25 5.36
N VAL A 81 9.27 8.99 5.64
CA VAL A 81 8.77 8.20 6.77
C VAL A 81 9.94 7.84 7.69
N ALA A 82 9.72 7.93 9.01
CA ALA A 82 10.70 7.57 10.01
C ALA A 82 10.14 6.58 11.05
N LEU A 83 10.98 5.65 11.52
CA LEU A 83 10.67 4.67 12.56
C LEU A 83 11.69 4.76 13.68
N CYS A 84 11.27 4.70 14.94
CA CYS A 84 12.20 4.73 16.06
C CYS A 84 12.81 3.35 16.37
N ASN A 85 13.93 3.34 17.08
CA ASN A 85 14.62 2.11 17.47
C ASN A 85 13.77 1.17 18.33
N GLU A 86 12.87 1.69 19.16
CA GLU A 86 11.97 0.89 20.01
C GLU A 86 10.95 0.14 19.15
N CYS A 87 10.33 0.83 18.19
CA CYS A 87 9.36 0.22 17.27
C CYS A 87 10.02 -0.86 16.41
N ILE A 88 11.23 -0.62 15.93
CA ILE A 88 11.97 -1.65 15.15
C ILE A 88 12.26 -2.87 16.02
N ALA A 89 12.69 -2.69 17.27
CA ALA A 89 12.94 -3.81 18.17
C ALA A 89 11.66 -4.63 18.41
N LEU A 90 10.55 -3.97 18.69
CA LEU A 90 9.25 -4.63 18.86
C LEU A 90 8.80 -5.37 17.59
N CYS A 91 8.96 -4.75 16.42
CA CYS A 91 8.67 -5.43 15.15
C CYS A 91 9.55 -6.68 14.97
N CYS A 92 10.83 -6.63 15.34
CA CYS A 92 11.69 -7.81 15.28
C CYS A 92 11.20 -8.93 16.20
N GLU A 93 10.79 -8.60 17.42
CA GLU A 93 10.23 -9.58 18.38
C GLU A 93 8.95 -10.23 17.84
N ILE A 94 8.06 -9.44 17.23
CA ILE A 94 6.84 -9.96 16.60
C ILE A 94 7.18 -10.87 15.42
N LEU A 95 8.10 -10.45 14.55
CA LEU A 95 8.48 -11.24 13.39
C LEU A 95 9.17 -12.55 13.79
N ASP A 96 10.03 -12.53 14.81
CA ASP A 96 10.65 -13.73 15.36
C ASP A 96 9.60 -14.69 15.94
N ALA A 97 8.58 -14.16 16.63
CA ALA A 97 7.50 -14.95 17.23
C ALA A 97 6.55 -15.57 16.18
N GLU A 98 6.17 -14.80 15.16
CA GLU A 98 5.14 -15.22 14.19
C GLU A 98 5.71 -15.98 12.98
N LEU A 99 6.91 -15.61 12.52
CA LEU A 99 7.52 -16.14 11.28
C LEU A 99 8.77 -16.99 11.55
N GLY A 100 9.30 -17.01 12.77
CA GLY A 100 10.54 -17.71 13.09
C GLY A 100 11.75 -17.05 12.43
N THR A 101 12.49 -17.79 11.61
CA THR A 101 13.71 -17.30 10.95
C THR A 101 13.39 -16.38 9.75
N TRP A 102 12.98 -15.14 10.02
CA TRP A 102 12.71 -14.13 8.97
C TRP A 102 13.97 -13.35 8.54
N ARG A 103 15.12 -13.64 9.17
CA ARG A 103 16.42 -12.99 8.96
C ARG A 103 17.38 -13.83 8.14
#